data_AF-A0A9D1DWG2-F1
#
_entry.id   AF-A0A9D1DWG2-F1
#
_cell.length_a   1.000
_cell.length_b   1.000
_cell.length_c   1.000
_cell.angle_alpha   90.00
_cell.angle_beta   90.00
_cell.angle_gamma   90.00
#
_symmetry.space_group_name_H-M   'P 1'
#
loop_
_entity.id
_entity.type
_entity.pdbx_description
1 polymer ?
#
loop_
_entity_poly.entity_id
_entity_poly.type
_entity_poly.pdbx_seq_one_letter_code
_entity_poly.pdbx_strand_id
1 'polypeptide(L)'
;MDYETILNRQFVMTDTGRIDRVKDLYTTFNPEVDLEALKKGGFLEALNEMMEPVLMDLDDHSPAVLAYWAKRGMVKEFHGRDKPMSWSEYEMKTGYHWREPEGGAPQNRTKGWNAFVPVSAFAPENKGRLYPAVVMLHGGFNPVSIVDGWGFPQEAARREWIVIAPALELDDLLDEVLAEAMALYPIDPERIYIAGFSYGGFMTNTIACKRPDVYAAAAPCGAPLSSGWVGEAIGGEPQTPFDGVYRGKSYMPVMNVIGNLDGHRFPYYDYQGFMHFQDGPEALVEGLNHWARVNGAPEVLLETVMALKGREGLSPEERNIGLPLAPDCRRTVVADGVTNYIADLKSADGIVRVRVMCEMNMPHWPTPEMVRQIFDFFSHFSRDRETGESIYTP
;
A
#
# COMPACT_ATOMS: atom_id res chain seq x y z
N MET A 1 24.32 15.54 7.04
CA MET A 1 23.75 14.64 8.05
C MET A 1 24.70 13.46 8.24
N ASP A 2 24.77 12.82 9.41
CA ASP A 2 25.53 11.58 9.57
C ASP A 2 24.65 10.38 9.20
N TYR A 3 24.80 9.87 7.97
CA TYR A 3 24.01 8.74 7.48
C TYR A 3 24.31 7.44 8.22
N GLU A 4 25.51 7.27 8.78
CA GLU A 4 25.82 6.11 9.61
C GLU A 4 25.01 6.14 10.90
N THR A 5 24.76 7.33 11.46
CA THR A 5 23.87 7.45 12.62
C THR A 5 22.46 6.97 12.27
N ILE A 6 21.87 7.37 11.13
CA ILE A 6 20.52 6.95 10.72
C ILE A 6 20.46 5.43 10.53
N LEU A 7 21.37 4.89 9.72
CA LEU A 7 21.42 3.47 9.38
C LEU A 7 21.61 2.57 10.60
N ASN A 8 22.28 3.07 11.65
CA ASN A 8 22.52 2.34 12.87
C ASN A 8 21.49 2.58 13.98
N ARG A 9 20.45 3.39 13.76
CA ARG A 9 19.31 3.49 14.70
C ARG A 9 18.64 2.14 14.83
N GLN A 10 18.29 1.80 16.06
CA GLN A 10 17.57 0.57 16.37
C GLN A 10 16.16 0.63 15.79
N PHE A 11 15.78 -0.42 15.07
CA PHE A 11 14.45 -0.65 14.57
C PHE A 11 14.23 -2.15 14.51
N VAL A 12 13.49 -2.69 15.48
CA VAL A 12 13.27 -4.13 15.61
C VAL A 12 11.90 -4.48 15.06
N MET A 13 11.84 -5.27 13.99
CA MET A 13 10.59 -5.81 13.47
C MET A 13 10.23 -7.14 14.16
N THR A 14 8.99 -7.58 14.00
CA THR A 14 8.48 -8.87 14.51
C THR A 14 8.93 -10.08 13.68
N ASP A 15 9.89 -9.91 12.77
CA ASP A 15 10.28 -10.87 11.75
C ASP A 15 11.33 -11.89 12.21
N THR A 16 11.25 -12.33 13.47
CA THR A 16 12.21 -13.24 14.12
C THR A 16 13.64 -12.69 14.25
N GLY A 17 13.79 -11.35 14.23
CA GLY A 17 15.06 -10.66 14.53
C GLY A 17 16.01 -10.53 13.35
N ARG A 18 15.50 -10.58 12.11
CA ARG A 18 16.33 -10.33 10.91
C ARG A 18 16.54 -8.84 10.67
N ILE A 19 15.67 -8.00 11.22
CA ILE A 19 15.78 -6.54 11.22
C ILE A 19 16.01 -6.06 12.65
N ASP A 20 17.20 -5.53 12.91
CA ASP A 20 17.61 -4.92 14.20
C ASP A 20 17.83 -3.41 14.07
N ARG A 21 18.23 -2.96 12.88
CA ARG A 21 18.53 -1.57 12.55
C ARG A 21 17.92 -1.16 11.23
N VAL A 22 17.82 0.15 11.02
CA VAL A 22 17.32 0.73 9.76
C VAL A 22 18.03 0.17 8.53
N LYS A 23 19.36 -0.03 8.57
CA LYS A 23 20.11 -0.59 7.44
C LYS A 23 19.63 -1.99 7.02
N ASP A 24 19.16 -2.78 7.98
CA ASP A 24 18.79 -4.17 7.75
C ASP A 24 17.55 -4.24 6.85
N LEU A 25 16.67 -3.23 6.91
CA LEU A 25 15.52 -3.10 5.99
C LEU A 25 15.96 -3.12 4.53
N TYR A 26 17.16 -2.63 4.27
CA TYR A 26 17.67 -2.46 2.92
C TYR A 26 18.55 -3.62 2.46
N THR A 27 19.32 -4.22 3.37
CA THR A 27 20.32 -5.23 2.97
C THR A 27 19.96 -6.66 3.34
N THR A 28 19.02 -6.89 4.27
CA THR A 28 18.72 -8.24 4.77
C THR A 28 17.99 -9.09 3.73
N PHE A 29 17.01 -8.51 3.03
CA PHE A 29 16.19 -9.25 2.07
C PHE A 29 16.77 -9.24 0.66
N ASN A 30 17.53 -8.21 0.30
CA ASN A 30 18.23 -8.15 -0.98
C ASN A 30 19.61 -7.49 -0.82
N PRO A 31 20.73 -8.24 -0.93
CA PRO A 31 22.06 -7.69 -0.79
C PRO A 31 22.50 -6.82 -1.98
N GLU A 32 21.72 -6.78 -3.07
CA GLU A 32 22.03 -5.97 -4.26
C GLU A 32 21.72 -4.47 -4.08
N VAL A 33 21.09 -4.09 -2.97
CA VAL A 33 20.81 -2.67 -2.69
C VAL A 33 22.12 -1.89 -2.54
N ASP A 34 22.32 -0.91 -3.41
CA ASP A 34 23.45 0.02 -3.34
C ASP A 34 23.16 1.11 -2.29
N LEU A 35 23.50 0.81 -1.04
CA LEU A 35 23.38 1.75 0.07
C LEU A 35 24.21 3.03 -0.15
N GLU A 36 25.35 2.95 -0.83
CA GLU A 36 26.19 4.13 -1.08
C GLU A 36 25.54 5.08 -2.08
N ALA A 37 24.82 4.56 -3.07
CA ALA A 37 24.00 5.37 -3.95
C ALA A 37 22.85 6.04 -3.18
N LEU A 38 22.15 5.33 -2.29
CA LEU A 38 21.08 5.91 -1.46
C LEU A 38 21.61 7.03 -0.53
N LYS A 39 22.80 6.84 0.07
CA LYS A 39 23.50 7.87 0.85
C LYS A 39 23.80 9.11 0.00
N LYS A 40 24.45 8.92 -1.15
CA LYS A 40 24.85 10.03 -2.03
C LYS A 40 23.65 10.77 -2.64
N GLY A 41 22.55 10.05 -2.88
CA GLY A 41 21.31 10.61 -3.42
C GLY A 41 20.50 11.41 -2.41
N GLY A 42 20.76 11.28 -1.10
CA GLY A 42 20.00 11.97 -0.04
C GLY A 42 18.74 11.24 0.41
N PHE A 43 18.49 10.02 -0.07
CA PHE A 43 17.31 9.22 0.28
C PHE A 43 17.15 9.02 1.79
N LEU A 44 18.28 8.83 2.48
CA LEU A 44 18.28 8.56 3.93
C LEU A 44 17.75 9.73 4.77
N GLU A 45 17.79 10.97 4.26
CA GLU A 45 17.19 12.11 4.94
C GLU A 45 15.66 12.00 4.94
N ALA A 46 15.08 11.77 3.77
CA ALA A 46 13.63 11.59 3.62
C ALA A 46 13.13 10.33 4.35
N LEU A 47 13.91 9.24 4.31
CA LEU A 47 13.64 8.04 5.09
C LEU A 47 13.61 8.32 6.59
N ASN A 48 14.59 9.06 7.12
CA ASN A 48 14.66 9.36 8.54
C ASN A 48 13.49 10.24 9.00
N GLU A 49 13.02 11.18 8.17
CA GLU A 49 11.79 11.95 8.47
C GLU A 49 10.55 11.07 8.47
N MET A 50 10.44 10.17 7.49
CA MET A 50 9.32 9.23 7.37
C MET A 50 9.26 8.27 8.55
N MET A 51 10.39 7.73 8.98
CA MET A 51 10.49 6.78 10.07
C MET A 51 10.62 7.43 11.46
N GLU A 52 10.66 8.76 11.54
CA GLU A 52 10.90 9.49 12.80
C GLU A 52 10.03 9.00 13.97
N PRO A 53 8.71 8.74 13.82
CA PRO A 53 7.87 8.26 14.92
C PRO A 53 8.32 6.91 15.48
N VAL A 54 8.53 5.94 14.60
CA VAL A 54 8.85 4.55 15.00
C VAL A 54 10.30 4.40 15.45
N LEU A 55 11.19 5.31 15.03
CA LEU A 55 12.57 5.36 15.51
C LEU A 55 12.72 6.18 16.80
N MET A 56 11.70 6.96 17.17
CA MET A 56 11.62 7.67 18.45
C MET A 56 11.15 6.71 19.54
N ASP A 57 10.03 6.03 19.31
CA ASP A 57 9.50 4.97 20.15
C ASP A 57 8.57 4.08 19.30
N LEU A 58 8.77 2.76 19.33
CA LEU A 58 7.90 1.83 18.63
C LEU A 58 6.57 1.63 19.37
N ASP A 59 6.52 1.95 20.67
CA ASP A 59 5.25 2.13 21.38
C ASP A 59 4.58 3.41 20.90
N ASP A 60 3.55 3.18 20.09
CA ASP A 60 2.83 4.21 19.40
C ASP A 60 1.84 4.98 20.30
N HIS A 61 1.76 4.58 21.58
CA HIS A 61 1.06 5.27 22.67
C HIS A 61 1.97 6.20 23.47
N SER A 62 3.29 6.14 23.23
CA SER A 62 4.23 6.94 24.00
C SER A 62 3.89 8.44 23.90
N PRO A 63 4.05 9.21 24.99
CA PRO A 63 3.83 10.66 24.95
C PRO A 63 4.64 11.37 23.87
N ALA A 64 5.81 10.82 23.51
CA ALA A 64 6.69 11.37 22.49
C ALA A 64 6.10 11.21 21.08
N VAL A 65 5.58 10.02 20.74
CA VAL A 65 4.90 9.77 19.46
C VAL A 65 3.59 10.57 19.35
N LEU A 66 2.79 10.63 20.42
CA LEU A 66 1.57 11.45 20.43
C LEU A 66 1.88 12.94 20.23
N ALA A 67 2.93 13.46 20.89
CA ALA A 67 3.37 14.83 20.70
C ALA A 67 3.93 15.10 19.29
N TYR A 68 4.56 14.10 18.65
CA TYR A 68 5.01 14.18 17.26
C TYR A 68 3.82 14.45 16.32
N TRP A 69 2.73 13.70 16.48
CA TRP A 69 1.54 13.83 15.64
C TRP A 69 0.78 15.13 15.91
N ALA A 70 0.64 15.51 17.19
CA ALA A 70 0.03 16.79 17.56
C ALA A 70 0.74 17.99 16.92
N LYS A 71 2.09 17.99 16.89
CA LYS A 71 2.89 19.04 16.22
C LYS A 71 2.66 19.12 14.71
N ARG A 72 2.21 18.03 14.09
CA ARG A 72 1.88 17.94 12.66
C ARG A 72 0.40 18.18 12.37
N GLY A 73 -0.37 18.66 13.36
CA GLY A 73 -1.78 18.94 13.18
C GLY A 73 -2.64 17.68 13.07
N MET A 74 -2.20 16.57 13.67
CA MET A 74 -2.95 15.32 13.70
C MET A 74 -3.30 14.93 15.13
N VAL A 75 -4.54 14.48 15.33
CA VAL A 75 -4.96 13.71 16.49
C VAL A 75 -4.81 12.24 16.14
N LYS A 76 -3.99 11.51 16.91
CA LYS A 76 -3.90 10.06 16.81
C LYS A 76 -4.81 9.43 17.86
N GLU A 77 -5.74 8.60 17.43
CA GLU A 77 -6.69 7.91 18.32
C GLU A 77 -6.60 6.39 18.14
N PHE A 78 -7.00 5.67 19.19
CA PHE A 78 -6.86 4.22 19.30
C PHE A 78 -8.20 3.61 19.66
N HIS A 79 -8.59 2.58 18.93
CA HIS A 79 -9.89 1.95 19.06
C HIS A 79 -9.74 0.44 19.12
N GLY A 80 -10.69 -0.23 19.77
CA GLY A 80 -10.83 -1.69 19.72
C GLY A 80 -9.70 -2.51 20.36
N ARG A 81 -8.70 -1.90 21.00
CA ARG A 81 -7.65 -2.63 21.74
C ARG A 81 -8.20 -3.41 22.94
N ASP A 82 -9.29 -2.95 23.51
CA ASP A 82 -10.06 -3.61 24.57
C ASP A 82 -11.07 -4.65 24.05
N LYS A 83 -11.13 -4.85 22.72
CA LYS A 83 -11.99 -5.84 22.05
C LYS A 83 -11.13 -7.00 21.52
N PRO A 84 -10.90 -8.09 22.28
CA PRO A 84 -10.14 -9.25 21.83
C PRO A 84 -10.75 -9.88 20.57
N MET A 85 -9.91 -10.41 19.69
CA MET A 85 -10.36 -11.19 18.55
C MET A 85 -10.69 -12.63 18.98
N SER A 86 -11.94 -13.06 18.78
CA SER A 86 -12.38 -14.42 19.07
C SER A 86 -12.32 -15.28 17.81
N TRP A 87 -11.22 -16.00 17.62
CA TRP A 87 -11.05 -16.87 16.45
C TRP A 87 -11.97 -18.09 16.45
N SER A 88 -12.41 -18.55 17.62
CA SER A 88 -13.43 -19.60 17.71
C SER A 88 -14.79 -19.11 17.25
N GLU A 89 -15.20 -17.90 17.62
CA GLU A 89 -16.45 -17.30 17.11
C GLU A 89 -16.36 -17.01 15.60
N TYR A 90 -15.20 -16.54 15.14
CA TYR A 90 -14.97 -16.32 13.71
C TYR A 90 -15.04 -17.64 12.92
N GLU A 91 -14.43 -18.71 13.42
CA GLU A 91 -14.52 -20.05 12.83
C GLU A 91 -15.97 -20.56 12.84
N MET A 92 -16.74 -20.37 13.92
CA MET A 92 -18.16 -20.73 13.95
C MET A 92 -18.99 -19.94 12.92
N LYS A 93 -18.67 -18.67 12.69
CA LYS A 93 -19.35 -17.80 11.73
C LYS A 93 -19.00 -18.15 10.28
N THR A 94 -17.74 -18.42 10.00
CA THR A 94 -17.20 -18.45 8.63
C THR A 94 -16.79 -19.84 8.16
N GLY A 95 -16.52 -20.77 9.08
CA GLY A 95 -15.92 -22.07 8.83
C GLY A 95 -14.40 -22.04 8.66
N TYR A 96 -13.75 -20.88 8.78
CA TYR A 96 -12.30 -20.76 8.58
C TYR A 96 -11.55 -20.67 9.90
N HIS A 97 -10.71 -21.67 10.13
CA HIS A 97 -9.90 -21.81 11.33
C HIS A 97 -8.62 -20.99 11.22
N TRP A 98 -8.32 -20.22 12.26
CA TRP A 98 -7.01 -19.60 12.42
C TRP A 98 -6.12 -20.44 13.31
N ARG A 99 -4.92 -20.76 12.82
CA ARG A 99 -3.85 -21.36 13.62
C ARG A 99 -2.77 -20.33 13.88
N GLU A 100 -2.46 -20.12 15.14
CA GLU A 100 -1.35 -19.27 15.55
C GLU A 100 -0.01 -19.85 15.04
N PRO A 101 0.82 -19.05 14.36
CA PRO A 101 2.15 -19.48 13.91
C PRO A 101 3.15 -19.57 15.07
N GLU A 102 4.24 -20.32 14.89
CA GLU A 102 5.27 -20.56 15.90
C GLU A 102 5.99 -19.29 16.40
N GLY A 103 5.92 -18.18 15.65
CA GLY A 103 6.42 -16.85 16.04
C GLY A 103 5.36 -15.89 16.61
N GLY A 104 4.11 -16.34 16.73
CA GLY A 104 2.96 -15.51 17.10
C GLY A 104 2.50 -14.56 15.99
N ALA A 105 1.32 -13.97 16.17
CA ALA A 105 0.78 -12.94 15.27
C ALA A 105 0.21 -11.78 16.11
N PRO A 106 1.01 -10.74 16.41
CA PRO A 106 0.57 -9.61 17.22
C PRO A 106 -0.67 -8.89 16.66
N GLN A 107 -0.81 -8.84 15.35
CA GLN A 107 -1.95 -8.24 14.66
C GLN A 107 -3.27 -8.98 14.95
N ASN A 108 -3.22 -10.31 15.12
CA ASN A 108 -4.39 -11.18 15.28
C ASN A 108 -4.99 -11.22 16.70
N ARG A 109 -4.59 -10.30 17.59
CA ARG A 109 -4.97 -10.35 19.01
C ARG A 109 -6.27 -9.63 19.33
N THR A 110 -6.54 -8.52 18.63
CA THR A 110 -7.64 -7.62 18.95
C THR A 110 -8.26 -7.10 17.67
N LYS A 111 -9.50 -6.60 17.72
CA LYS A 111 -10.10 -5.82 16.64
C LYS A 111 -9.61 -4.37 16.67
N GLY A 112 -8.35 -4.17 17.02
CA GLY A 112 -7.76 -2.86 17.24
C GLY A 112 -7.53 -2.12 15.92
N TRP A 113 -7.64 -0.79 15.96
CA TRP A 113 -7.29 0.06 14.84
C TRP A 113 -6.88 1.46 15.32
N ASN A 114 -6.03 2.11 14.54
CA ASN A 114 -5.54 3.46 14.79
C ASN A 114 -6.19 4.43 13.80
N ALA A 115 -6.54 5.62 14.26
CA ALA A 115 -6.97 6.73 13.42
C ALA A 115 -5.95 7.86 13.49
N PHE A 116 -5.62 8.46 12.35
CA PHE A 116 -4.91 9.74 12.28
C PHE A 116 -5.87 10.74 11.65
N VAL A 117 -6.33 11.70 12.45
CA VAL A 117 -7.38 12.65 12.07
C VAL A 117 -6.83 14.08 12.12
N PRO A 118 -6.99 14.90 11.08
CA PRO A 118 -6.57 16.30 11.11
C PRO A 118 -7.25 17.05 12.27
N VAL A 119 -6.49 17.86 13.01
CA VAL A 119 -7.04 18.69 14.11
C VAL A 119 -8.17 19.60 13.64
N SER A 120 -8.15 19.99 12.37
CA SER A 120 -9.17 20.81 11.74
C SER A 120 -10.55 20.12 11.69
N ALA A 121 -10.61 18.79 11.71
CA ALA A 121 -11.86 18.04 11.73
C ALA A 121 -12.67 18.24 13.03
N PHE A 122 -12.00 18.67 14.11
CA PHE A 122 -12.62 18.95 15.41
C PHE A 122 -12.92 20.44 15.62
N ALA A 123 -12.52 21.30 14.68
CA ALA A 123 -12.69 22.74 14.79
C ALA A 123 -14.16 23.13 14.50
N PRO A 124 -14.84 23.91 15.38
CA PRO A 124 -16.25 24.27 15.19
C PRO A 124 -16.57 24.94 13.84
N GLU A 125 -15.63 25.72 13.30
CA GLU A 125 -15.73 26.39 12.01
C GLU A 125 -15.75 25.43 10.81
N ASN A 126 -15.24 24.21 10.97
CA ASN A 126 -15.23 23.17 9.94
C ASN A 126 -16.40 22.19 10.09
N LYS A 127 -17.39 22.49 10.95
CA LYS A 127 -18.55 21.63 11.13
C LYS A 127 -19.26 21.40 9.79
N GLY A 128 -19.31 20.13 9.36
CA GLY A 128 -19.90 19.72 8.08
C GLY A 128 -18.92 19.60 6.92
N ARG A 129 -17.65 20.01 7.08
CA ARG A 129 -16.57 19.68 6.13
C ARG A 129 -16.31 18.18 6.19
N LEU A 130 -16.26 17.53 5.02
CA LEU A 130 -15.90 16.12 4.88
C LEU A 130 -14.46 15.96 4.38
N TYR A 131 -13.79 14.92 4.88
CA TYR A 131 -12.37 14.66 4.70
C TYR A 131 -12.15 13.33 3.98
N PRO A 132 -11.31 13.26 2.94
CA PRO A 132 -10.91 11.98 2.36
C PRO A 132 -10.28 11.07 3.40
N ALA A 133 -10.43 9.77 3.21
CA ALA A 133 -9.85 8.77 4.08
C ALA A 133 -9.06 7.72 3.29
N VAL A 134 -7.92 7.28 3.82
CA VAL A 134 -7.19 6.11 3.33
C VAL A 134 -7.23 5.02 4.40
N VAL A 135 -7.76 3.85 4.06
CA VAL A 135 -7.58 2.63 4.84
C VAL A 135 -6.22 2.05 4.47
N MET A 136 -5.26 2.06 5.41
CA MET A 136 -3.88 1.61 5.19
C MET A 136 -3.65 0.26 5.85
N LEU A 137 -3.51 -0.79 5.04
CA LEU A 137 -3.28 -2.17 5.47
C LEU A 137 -1.79 -2.45 5.64
N HIS A 138 -1.39 -2.96 6.81
CA HIS A 138 0.01 -3.24 7.10
C HIS A 138 0.49 -4.58 6.53
N GLY A 139 1.77 -4.89 6.74
CA GLY A 139 2.38 -6.14 6.33
C GLY A 139 2.04 -7.24 7.34
N GLY A 140 1.99 -8.48 6.90
CA GLY A 140 1.56 -9.60 7.72
C GLY A 140 2.49 -9.79 8.93
N PHE A 141 1.89 -10.14 10.07
CA PHE A 141 2.53 -10.34 11.36
C PHE A 141 3.18 -9.10 11.98
N ASN A 142 2.98 -7.90 11.43
CA ASN A 142 3.47 -6.65 12.02
C ASN A 142 2.46 -6.03 12.99
N PRO A 143 2.91 -5.27 13.99
CA PRO A 143 2.01 -4.44 14.78
C PRO A 143 1.53 -3.24 13.96
N VAL A 144 0.31 -2.77 14.23
CA VAL A 144 -0.28 -1.58 13.59
C VAL A 144 0.60 -0.32 13.72
N SER A 145 1.42 -0.24 14.78
CA SER A 145 2.33 0.88 15.05
C SER A 145 3.36 1.12 13.94
N ILE A 146 3.64 0.12 13.11
CA ILE A 146 4.60 0.26 12.01
C ILE A 146 4.15 1.31 10.97
N VAL A 147 2.83 1.51 10.83
CA VAL A 147 2.22 2.46 9.89
C VAL A 147 2.63 3.90 10.20
N ASP A 148 2.93 4.24 11.46
CA ASP A 148 3.45 5.55 11.85
C ASP A 148 4.75 5.91 11.09
N GLY A 149 5.54 4.90 10.70
CA GLY A 149 6.83 5.05 10.02
C GLY A 149 6.78 4.88 8.49
N TRP A 150 5.59 4.79 7.90
CA TRP A 150 5.41 4.45 6.48
C TRP A 150 5.06 5.65 5.59
N GLY A 151 5.02 6.86 6.13
CA GLY A 151 4.79 8.08 5.36
C GLY A 151 3.32 8.41 5.09
N PHE A 152 2.42 7.42 5.12
CA PHE A 152 0.98 7.61 4.89
C PHE A 152 0.36 8.65 5.85
N PRO A 153 0.54 8.56 7.19
CA PRO A 153 -0.01 9.57 8.09
C PRO A 153 0.66 10.94 7.94
N GLN A 154 1.94 11.00 7.57
CA GLN A 154 2.65 12.27 7.30
C GLN A 154 2.08 12.98 6.06
N GLU A 155 1.83 12.25 4.99
CA GLU A 155 1.26 12.81 3.76
C GLU A 155 -0.21 13.20 3.97
N ALA A 156 -0.97 12.39 4.71
CA ALA A 156 -2.32 12.74 5.13
C ALA A 156 -2.35 14.02 5.96
N ALA A 157 -1.39 14.23 6.88
CA ALA A 157 -1.27 15.47 7.64
C ALA A 157 -1.05 16.70 6.73
N ARG A 158 -0.23 16.57 5.68
CA ARG A 158 0.00 17.67 4.71
C ARG A 158 -1.26 18.02 3.91
N ARG A 159 -2.10 17.04 3.62
CA ARG A 159 -3.29 17.18 2.77
C ARG A 159 -4.59 17.38 3.54
N GLU A 160 -4.53 17.29 4.87
CA GLU A 160 -5.69 17.16 5.74
C GLU A 160 -6.60 16.00 5.33
N TRP A 161 -6.05 14.78 5.28
CA TRP A 161 -6.80 13.54 5.06
C TRP A 161 -6.80 12.71 6.34
N ILE A 162 -7.74 11.77 6.44
CA ILE A 162 -7.83 10.80 7.53
C ILE A 162 -7.10 9.52 7.11
N VAL A 163 -6.34 8.91 8.03
CA VAL A 163 -5.81 7.55 7.85
C VAL A 163 -6.43 6.63 8.88
N ILE A 164 -6.92 5.48 8.41
CA ILE A 164 -7.45 4.40 9.22
C ILE A 164 -6.50 3.22 9.06
N ALA A 165 -5.84 2.79 10.13
CA ALA A 165 -4.90 1.67 10.11
C ALA A 165 -5.46 0.55 11.01
N PRO A 166 -6.10 -0.47 10.42
CA PRO A 166 -6.60 -1.63 11.17
C PRO A 166 -5.47 -2.59 11.53
N ALA A 167 -5.64 -3.35 12.62
CA ALA A 167 -4.75 -4.46 12.97
C ALA A 167 -5.08 -5.76 12.24
N LEU A 168 -6.26 -5.84 11.63
CA LEU A 168 -6.72 -7.01 10.87
C LEU A 168 -7.15 -6.58 9.48
N GLU A 169 -6.77 -7.33 8.46
CA GLU A 169 -7.00 -7.00 7.04
C GLU A 169 -8.20 -7.74 6.42
N LEU A 170 -8.97 -8.49 7.21
CA LEU A 170 -10.16 -9.22 6.76
C LEU A 170 -11.31 -8.27 6.39
N ASP A 171 -11.94 -8.49 5.23
CA ASP A 171 -12.93 -7.56 4.65
C ASP A 171 -14.15 -7.30 5.54
N ASP A 172 -14.66 -8.32 6.24
CA ASP A 172 -15.81 -8.15 7.14
C ASP A 172 -15.44 -7.34 8.40
N LEU A 173 -14.19 -7.45 8.87
CA LEU A 173 -13.69 -6.63 9.97
C LEU A 173 -13.36 -5.20 9.52
N LEU A 174 -12.90 -5.01 8.28
CA LEU A 174 -12.71 -3.69 7.71
C LEU A 174 -14.03 -2.92 7.58
N ASP A 175 -15.12 -3.61 7.27
CA ASP A 175 -16.47 -3.03 7.30
C ASP A 175 -16.85 -2.52 8.69
N GLU A 176 -16.62 -3.33 9.73
CA GLU A 176 -16.88 -2.92 11.12
C GLU A 176 -16.06 -1.67 11.48
N VAL A 177 -14.76 -1.67 11.15
CA VAL A 177 -13.86 -0.55 11.42
C VAL A 177 -14.29 0.71 10.67
N LEU A 178 -14.61 0.60 9.38
CA LEU A 178 -15.00 1.76 8.58
C LEU A 178 -16.33 2.34 9.03
N ALA A 179 -17.30 1.50 9.39
CA ALA A 179 -18.57 1.97 9.95
C ALA A 179 -18.37 2.72 11.28
N GLU A 180 -17.49 2.21 12.17
CA GLU A 180 -17.13 2.89 13.42
C GLU A 180 -16.42 4.23 13.13
N ALA A 181 -15.45 4.24 12.21
CA ALA A 181 -14.72 5.45 11.83
C ALA A 181 -15.61 6.53 11.22
N MET A 182 -16.56 6.16 10.35
CA MET A 182 -17.52 7.11 9.74
C MET A 182 -18.53 7.66 10.76
N ALA A 183 -18.79 6.94 11.85
CA ALA A 183 -19.62 7.44 12.95
C ALA A 183 -18.85 8.44 13.84
N LEU A 184 -17.54 8.26 13.97
CA LEU A 184 -16.67 9.08 14.82
C LEU A 184 -16.13 10.32 14.12
N TYR A 185 -15.87 10.24 12.82
CA TYR A 185 -15.15 11.26 12.06
C TYR A 185 -15.92 11.71 10.81
N PRO A 186 -15.71 12.97 10.37
CA PRO A 186 -16.35 13.49 9.17
C PRO A 186 -15.67 12.98 7.89
N ILE A 187 -15.71 11.67 7.68
CA ILE A 187 -15.17 11.03 6.48
C ILE A 187 -16.08 11.32 5.29
N ASP A 188 -15.48 11.70 4.16
CA ASP A 188 -16.17 11.80 2.89
C ASP A 188 -16.44 10.38 2.34
N PRO A 189 -17.71 9.94 2.27
CA PRO A 189 -18.03 8.58 1.84
C PRO A 189 -17.68 8.33 0.36
N GLU A 190 -17.53 9.39 -0.45
CA GLU A 190 -17.17 9.29 -1.87
C GLU A 190 -15.65 9.24 -2.09
N ARG A 191 -14.85 9.57 -1.07
CA ARG A 191 -13.39 9.64 -1.14
C ARG A 191 -12.73 8.78 -0.07
N ILE A 192 -13.14 7.52 -0.03
CA ILE A 192 -12.51 6.47 0.76
C ILE A 192 -11.61 5.66 -0.18
N TYR A 193 -10.33 5.57 0.15
CA TYR A 193 -9.34 4.82 -0.61
C TYR A 193 -8.78 3.67 0.22
N ILE A 194 -8.17 2.71 -0.46
CA ILE A 194 -7.47 1.60 0.21
C ILE A 194 -6.06 1.46 -0.33
N ALA A 195 -5.10 1.32 0.56
CA ALA A 195 -3.71 1.06 0.22
C ALA A 195 -3.16 0.01 1.17
N GLY A 196 -2.10 -0.68 0.76
CA GLY A 196 -1.45 -1.62 1.64
C GLY A 196 -0.10 -2.04 1.14
N PHE A 197 0.74 -2.55 2.05
CA PHE A 197 2.09 -2.98 1.73
C PHE A 197 2.30 -4.47 2.03
N SER A 198 2.97 -5.21 1.13
CA SER A 198 3.24 -6.64 1.30
C SER A 198 1.94 -7.46 1.41
N TYR A 199 1.71 -8.19 2.51
CA TYR A 199 0.43 -8.82 2.83
C TYR A 199 -0.76 -7.85 2.70
N GLY A 200 -0.65 -6.62 3.22
CA GLY A 200 -1.67 -5.59 3.04
C GLY A 200 -1.87 -5.20 1.57
N GLY A 201 -0.83 -5.32 0.73
CA GLY A 201 -0.92 -5.14 -0.72
C GLY A 201 -1.66 -6.29 -1.41
N PHE A 202 -1.43 -7.54 -0.99
CA PHE A 202 -2.24 -8.68 -1.42
C PHE A 202 -3.71 -8.48 -1.04
N MET A 203 -3.99 -8.14 0.23
CA MET A 203 -5.34 -7.88 0.71
C MET A 203 -5.98 -6.69 0.00
N THR A 204 -5.22 -5.65 -0.33
CA THR A 204 -5.72 -4.49 -1.11
C THR A 204 -6.26 -4.93 -2.49
N ASN A 205 -5.57 -5.84 -3.20
CA ASN A 205 -6.10 -6.40 -4.46
C ASN A 205 -7.45 -7.11 -4.22
N THR A 206 -7.50 -8.02 -3.23
CA THR A 206 -8.69 -8.80 -2.90
C THR A 206 -9.87 -7.92 -2.50
N ILE A 207 -9.64 -6.97 -1.59
CA ILE A 207 -10.69 -6.09 -1.05
C ILE A 207 -11.19 -5.13 -2.11
N ALA A 208 -10.31 -4.52 -2.92
CA ALA A 208 -10.73 -3.63 -3.99
C ALA A 208 -11.59 -4.36 -5.05
N CYS A 209 -11.37 -5.67 -5.24
CA CYS A 209 -12.24 -6.50 -6.07
C CYS A 209 -13.57 -6.87 -5.40
N LYS A 210 -13.56 -7.15 -4.09
CA LYS A 210 -14.76 -7.53 -3.32
C LYS A 210 -15.68 -6.35 -3.04
N ARG A 211 -15.12 -5.17 -2.75
CA ARG A 211 -15.79 -4.00 -2.19
C ARG A 211 -15.66 -2.71 -3.01
N PRO A 212 -15.92 -2.75 -4.33
CA PRO A 212 -15.87 -1.55 -5.15
C PRO A 212 -16.99 -0.55 -4.90
N ASP A 213 -18.00 -0.93 -4.11
CA ASP A 213 -19.03 -0.05 -3.55
C ASP A 213 -18.48 0.91 -2.47
N VAL A 214 -17.32 0.59 -1.89
CA VAL A 214 -16.72 1.38 -0.80
C VAL A 214 -15.62 2.30 -1.31
N TYR A 215 -14.70 1.77 -2.11
CA TYR A 215 -13.46 2.45 -2.41
C TYR A 215 -13.49 3.20 -3.75
N ALA A 216 -12.95 4.42 -3.76
CA ALA A 216 -12.82 5.25 -4.95
C ALA A 216 -11.58 4.88 -5.78
N ALA A 217 -10.50 4.43 -5.14
CA ALA A 217 -9.29 3.93 -5.78
C ALA A 217 -8.50 3.03 -4.81
N ALA A 218 -7.60 2.21 -5.36
CA ALA A 218 -6.78 1.26 -4.62
C ALA A 218 -5.28 1.38 -4.92
N ALA A 219 -4.42 1.09 -3.93
CA ALA A 219 -2.97 1.06 -4.11
C ALA A 219 -2.32 -0.17 -3.45
N PRO A 220 -2.41 -1.36 -4.08
CA PRO A 220 -1.68 -2.53 -3.61
C PRO A 220 -0.19 -2.32 -3.87
N CYS A 221 0.64 -2.29 -2.83
CA CYS A 221 2.08 -2.01 -2.92
C CYS A 221 2.90 -3.13 -2.25
N GLY A 222 4.17 -3.29 -2.63
CA GLY A 222 5.01 -4.40 -2.15
C GLY A 222 4.45 -5.80 -2.49
N ALA A 223 3.42 -5.85 -3.33
CA ALA A 223 2.78 -7.03 -3.85
C ALA A 223 2.39 -6.72 -5.31
N PRO A 224 2.50 -7.70 -6.22
CA PRO A 224 2.11 -7.52 -7.61
C PRO A 224 0.60 -7.25 -7.71
N LEU A 225 0.20 -6.55 -8.77
CA LEU A 225 -1.20 -6.53 -9.20
C LEU A 225 -1.67 -7.97 -9.43
N SER A 226 -2.88 -8.28 -8.98
CA SER A 226 -3.52 -9.57 -9.22
C SER A 226 -5.05 -9.43 -9.20
N SER A 227 -5.75 -10.50 -9.56
CA SER A 227 -7.21 -10.56 -9.40
C SER A 227 -7.68 -10.62 -7.94
N GLY A 228 -6.74 -10.68 -6.98
CA GLY A 228 -7.02 -10.88 -5.58
C GLY A 228 -7.54 -12.28 -5.23
N TRP A 229 -7.51 -13.23 -6.17
CA TRP A 229 -7.95 -14.62 -5.98
C TRP A 229 -7.33 -15.24 -4.73
N VAL A 230 -8.16 -15.93 -3.94
CA VAL A 230 -7.76 -16.63 -2.72
C VAL A 230 -8.36 -18.04 -2.77
N GLY A 231 -7.52 -19.04 -3.04
CA GLY A 231 -7.92 -20.45 -2.91
C GLY A 231 -7.69 -20.99 -1.50
N GLU A 232 -6.54 -20.66 -0.93
CA GLU A 232 -6.14 -20.97 0.44
C GLU A 232 -5.72 -19.68 1.15
N ALA A 233 -5.80 -19.68 2.48
CA ALA A 233 -5.41 -18.53 3.27
C ALA A 233 -3.91 -18.20 3.11
N ILE A 234 -3.59 -16.92 2.96
CA ILE A 234 -2.22 -16.42 2.74
C ILE A 234 -1.84 -15.52 3.92
N GLY A 235 -0.62 -15.64 4.43
CA GLY A 235 -0.16 -14.75 5.50
C GLY A 235 -0.78 -15.07 6.87
N GLY A 236 -1.14 -14.04 7.62
CA GLY A 236 -1.43 -14.18 9.05
C GLY A 236 -2.87 -14.48 9.42
N GLU A 237 -3.81 -14.40 8.48
CA GLU A 237 -5.25 -14.40 8.77
C GLU A 237 -5.98 -15.50 7.99
N PRO A 238 -7.11 -16.01 8.52
CA PRO A 238 -7.90 -17.03 7.83
C PRO A 238 -8.86 -16.38 6.80
N GLN A 239 -8.34 -15.88 5.67
CA GLN A 239 -9.22 -15.26 4.67
C GLN A 239 -10.23 -16.27 4.13
N THR A 240 -11.45 -15.80 3.91
CA THR A 240 -12.43 -16.56 3.15
C THR A 240 -11.99 -16.64 1.67
N PRO A 241 -12.17 -17.77 0.99
CA PRO A 241 -11.90 -17.92 -0.43
C PRO A 241 -12.58 -16.84 -1.26
N PHE A 242 -11.89 -16.44 -2.32
CA PHE A 242 -12.35 -15.47 -3.28
C PHE A 242 -12.00 -15.92 -4.68
N ASP A 243 -12.97 -15.84 -5.60
CA ASP A 243 -12.85 -16.33 -6.97
C ASP A 243 -12.05 -15.40 -7.91
N GLY A 244 -11.57 -14.26 -7.41
CA GLY A 244 -10.83 -13.28 -8.20
C GLY A 244 -11.70 -12.47 -9.18
N VAL A 245 -13.03 -12.55 -9.09
CA VAL A 245 -13.92 -11.79 -9.97
C VAL A 245 -14.21 -10.41 -9.37
N TYR A 246 -13.98 -9.34 -10.12
CA TYR A 246 -14.32 -8.00 -9.69
C TYR A 246 -15.84 -7.85 -9.50
N ARG A 247 -16.30 -7.34 -8.34
CA ARG A 247 -17.73 -7.25 -7.97
C ARG A 247 -18.41 -5.95 -8.39
N GLY A 248 -17.68 -5.02 -9.01
CA GLY A 248 -18.18 -3.68 -9.31
C GLY A 248 -18.82 -3.59 -10.69
N LYS A 249 -19.64 -2.54 -10.87
CA LYS A 249 -20.29 -2.20 -12.15
C LYS A 249 -19.60 -1.05 -12.89
N SER A 250 -18.57 -0.48 -12.29
CA SER A 250 -17.83 0.70 -12.74
C SER A 250 -16.33 0.43 -12.60
N TYR A 251 -15.50 1.38 -13.02
CA TYR A 251 -14.04 1.30 -12.91
C TYR A 251 -13.56 1.31 -11.45
N MET A 252 -12.43 0.67 -11.18
CA MET A 252 -11.69 0.77 -9.91
C MET A 252 -10.26 1.20 -10.21
N PRO A 253 -9.97 2.51 -10.17
CA PRO A 253 -8.63 3.04 -10.38
C PRO A 253 -7.62 2.40 -9.43
N VAL A 254 -6.48 1.99 -9.96
CA VAL A 254 -5.44 1.30 -9.21
C VAL A 254 -4.04 1.84 -9.51
N MET A 255 -3.23 2.00 -8.47
CA MET A 255 -1.81 2.32 -8.58
C MET A 255 -0.96 1.29 -7.83
N ASN A 256 -0.06 0.62 -8.54
CA ASN A 256 0.89 -0.31 -7.95
C ASN A 256 2.29 0.30 -7.87
N VAL A 257 2.92 0.18 -6.72
CA VAL A 257 4.30 0.64 -6.51
C VAL A 257 5.12 -0.48 -5.89
N ILE A 258 6.25 -0.80 -6.53
CA ILE A 258 7.17 -1.84 -6.06
C ILE A 258 8.61 -1.41 -6.38
N GLY A 259 9.53 -1.70 -5.47
CA GLY A 259 10.96 -1.56 -5.71
C GLY A 259 11.49 -2.61 -6.69
N ASN A 260 12.44 -2.24 -7.55
CA ASN A 260 13.00 -3.20 -8.52
C ASN A 260 13.78 -4.36 -7.86
N LEU A 261 14.26 -4.17 -6.63
CA LEU A 261 14.94 -5.18 -5.83
C LEU A 261 14.00 -5.90 -4.85
N ASP A 262 12.71 -5.57 -4.86
CA ASP A 262 11.68 -6.29 -4.12
C ASP A 262 11.23 -7.51 -4.94
N GLY A 263 11.85 -8.66 -4.65
CA GLY A 263 11.53 -9.94 -5.29
C GLY A 263 11.81 -10.00 -6.80
N HIS A 264 12.68 -9.12 -7.31
CA HIS A 264 13.05 -9.01 -8.73
C HIS A 264 11.85 -9.01 -9.68
N ARG A 265 10.77 -8.31 -9.30
CA ARG A 265 9.53 -8.20 -10.09
C ARG A 265 9.66 -7.34 -11.35
N PHE A 266 10.72 -6.53 -11.41
CA PHE A 266 11.03 -5.68 -12.52
C PHE A 266 12.39 -6.02 -13.13
N PRO A 267 12.56 -5.89 -14.47
CA PRO A 267 11.49 -5.64 -15.45
C PRO A 267 10.56 -6.84 -15.60
N TYR A 268 9.30 -6.63 -16.02
CA TYR A 268 8.30 -7.70 -16.11
C TYR A 268 8.76 -8.92 -16.93
N TYR A 269 9.50 -8.71 -18.02
CA TYR A 269 10.02 -9.78 -18.89
C TYR A 269 11.17 -10.62 -18.27
N ASP A 270 11.67 -10.23 -17.08
CA ASP A 270 12.74 -10.93 -16.37
C ASP A 270 12.35 -11.26 -14.92
N TYR A 271 11.05 -11.27 -14.62
CA TYR A 271 10.56 -11.62 -13.30
C TYR A 271 10.99 -13.03 -12.88
N GLN A 272 11.65 -13.12 -11.73
CA GLN A 272 12.26 -14.35 -11.21
C GLN A 272 11.36 -15.14 -10.23
N GLY A 273 10.11 -14.71 -10.04
CA GLY A 273 9.19 -15.31 -9.06
C GLY A 273 9.41 -14.79 -7.64
N PHE A 274 8.36 -14.80 -6.82
CA PHE A 274 8.43 -14.46 -5.39
C PHE A 274 7.55 -15.41 -4.61
N MET A 275 8.16 -16.14 -3.65
CA MET A 275 7.48 -17.06 -2.72
C MET A 275 6.44 -17.99 -3.38
N HIS A 276 6.78 -18.80 -4.38
CA HIS A 276 5.95 -19.91 -4.93
C HIS A 276 4.50 -19.57 -5.39
N PHE A 277 4.03 -18.33 -5.32
CA PHE A 277 2.64 -17.94 -5.66
C PHE A 277 2.47 -17.45 -7.10
N GLN A 278 3.56 -17.09 -7.78
CA GLN A 278 3.55 -16.57 -9.14
C GLN A 278 4.68 -17.17 -9.97
N ASP A 279 4.31 -17.91 -11.01
CA ASP A 279 5.24 -18.56 -11.93
C ASP A 279 5.51 -17.64 -13.14
N GLY A 280 6.39 -16.66 -12.95
CA GLY A 280 7.01 -15.92 -14.05
C GLY A 280 6.23 -14.72 -14.64
N PRO A 281 6.75 -14.12 -15.73
CA PRO A 281 6.20 -12.92 -16.37
C PRO A 281 4.71 -13.01 -16.73
N GLU A 282 4.23 -14.21 -17.06
CA GLU A 282 2.83 -14.53 -17.36
C GLU A 282 1.89 -14.03 -16.26
N ALA A 283 2.23 -14.29 -15.00
CA ALA A 283 1.41 -13.94 -13.85
C ALA A 283 1.37 -12.43 -13.59
N LEU A 284 2.48 -11.71 -13.78
CA LEU A 284 2.53 -10.26 -13.65
C LEU A 284 1.72 -9.56 -14.74
N VAL A 285 1.86 -10.04 -15.99
CA VAL A 285 1.11 -9.51 -17.13
C VAL A 285 -0.39 -9.79 -16.96
N GLU A 286 -0.77 -10.99 -16.52
CA GLU A 286 -2.17 -11.30 -16.26
C GLU A 286 -2.75 -10.48 -15.10
N GLY A 287 -1.98 -10.27 -14.03
CA GLY A 287 -2.36 -9.39 -12.93
C GLY A 287 -2.59 -7.95 -13.38
N LEU A 288 -1.70 -7.40 -14.21
CA LEU A 288 -1.87 -6.08 -14.83
C LEU A 288 -3.11 -6.06 -15.74
N ASN A 289 -3.30 -7.08 -16.57
CA ASN A 289 -4.41 -7.18 -17.50
C ASN A 289 -5.76 -7.34 -16.80
N HIS A 290 -5.82 -8.00 -15.64
CA HIS A 290 -7.01 -8.01 -14.80
C HIS A 290 -7.46 -6.59 -14.49
N TRP A 291 -6.56 -5.75 -13.99
CA TRP A 291 -6.88 -4.36 -13.67
C TRP A 291 -7.09 -3.48 -14.89
N ALA A 292 -6.44 -3.79 -16.02
CA ALA A 292 -6.73 -3.15 -17.30
C ALA A 292 -8.19 -3.41 -17.72
N ARG A 293 -8.65 -4.67 -17.65
CA ARG A 293 -10.05 -5.05 -17.95
C ARG A 293 -11.04 -4.39 -16.99
N VAL A 294 -10.77 -4.40 -15.68
CA VAL A 294 -11.58 -3.72 -14.66
C VAL A 294 -11.74 -2.23 -14.97
N ASN A 295 -10.73 -1.60 -15.54
CA ASN A 295 -10.72 -0.17 -15.85
C ASN A 295 -10.98 0.16 -17.33
N GLY A 296 -11.35 -0.81 -18.16
CA GLY A 296 -11.58 -0.58 -19.59
C GLY A 296 -10.36 -0.03 -20.35
N ALA A 297 -9.16 -0.36 -19.90
CA ALA A 297 -7.90 -0.06 -20.59
C ALA A 297 -7.50 -1.24 -21.51
N PRO A 298 -6.73 -0.98 -22.58
CA PRO A 298 -6.19 -2.05 -23.43
C PRO A 298 -5.29 -2.99 -22.63
N GLU A 299 -5.47 -4.30 -22.84
CA GLU A 299 -4.58 -5.32 -22.29
C GLU A 299 -3.22 -5.30 -22.98
N VAL A 300 -2.18 -5.62 -22.21
CA VAL A 300 -0.80 -5.78 -22.68
C VAL A 300 -0.57 -7.25 -23.04
N LEU A 301 -0.08 -7.50 -24.25
CA LEU A 301 0.21 -8.87 -24.68
C LEU A 301 1.54 -9.33 -24.12
N LEU A 302 1.56 -10.53 -23.52
CA LEU A 302 2.79 -11.16 -23.02
C LEU A 302 3.89 -11.21 -24.08
N GLU A 303 3.56 -11.55 -25.32
CA GLU A 303 4.51 -11.59 -26.42
C GLU A 303 5.23 -10.24 -26.64
N THR A 304 4.52 -9.13 -26.48
CA THR A 304 5.08 -7.78 -26.64
C THR A 304 5.96 -7.39 -25.46
N VAL A 305 5.63 -7.85 -24.25
CA VAL A 305 6.48 -7.71 -23.06
C VAL A 305 7.78 -8.49 -23.23
N MET A 306 7.68 -9.76 -23.60
CA MET A 306 8.85 -10.61 -23.79
C MET A 306 9.76 -10.12 -24.93
N ALA A 307 9.19 -9.53 -25.99
CA ALA A 307 9.94 -8.96 -27.10
C ALA A 307 10.78 -7.72 -26.74
N LEU A 308 10.59 -7.11 -25.56
CA LEU A 308 11.45 -6.03 -25.07
C LEU A 308 12.81 -6.54 -24.59
N LYS A 309 12.91 -7.83 -24.21
CA LYS A 309 14.15 -8.41 -23.69
C LYS A 309 15.25 -8.36 -24.76
N GLY A 310 16.32 -7.62 -24.47
CA GLY A 310 17.44 -7.44 -25.40
C GLY A 310 17.17 -6.49 -26.58
N ARG A 311 16.01 -5.81 -26.62
CA ARG A 311 15.70 -4.83 -27.66
C ARG A 311 16.50 -3.55 -27.46
N GLU A 312 17.11 -3.07 -28.53
CA GLU A 312 17.80 -1.78 -28.55
C GLU A 312 16.82 -0.61 -28.72
N GLY A 313 17.22 0.59 -28.29
CA GLY A 313 16.44 1.82 -28.46
C GLY A 313 15.25 2.00 -27.53
N LEU A 314 15.10 1.14 -26.52
CA LEU A 314 14.09 1.30 -25.47
C LEU A 314 14.33 2.56 -24.64
N SER A 315 13.24 3.25 -24.28
CA SER A 315 13.27 4.27 -23.23
C SER A 315 13.68 3.68 -21.87
N PRO A 316 14.17 4.51 -20.93
CA PRO A 316 14.42 4.07 -19.56
C PRO A 316 13.20 3.42 -18.90
N GLU A 317 12.00 3.96 -19.12
CA GLU A 317 10.76 3.44 -18.57
C GLU A 317 10.42 2.05 -19.12
N GLU A 318 10.45 1.88 -20.45
CA GLU A 318 10.20 0.57 -21.08
C GLU A 318 11.21 -0.48 -20.62
N ARG A 319 12.48 -0.09 -20.46
CA ARG A 319 13.56 -1.00 -20.05
C ARG A 319 13.42 -1.45 -18.60
N ASN A 320 13.12 -0.53 -17.68
CA ASN A 320 13.15 -0.84 -16.25
C ASN A 320 11.80 -1.36 -15.74
N ILE A 321 10.69 -0.95 -16.35
CA ILE A 321 9.36 -1.52 -16.03
C ILE A 321 9.15 -2.82 -16.80
N GLY A 322 9.62 -2.91 -18.05
CA GLY A 322 9.41 -4.07 -18.90
C GLY A 322 8.04 -4.11 -19.56
N LEU A 323 7.43 -2.95 -19.82
CA LEU A 323 6.16 -2.82 -20.54
C LEU A 323 6.34 -2.03 -21.85
N PRO A 324 5.57 -2.34 -22.91
CA PRO A 324 5.53 -1.51 -24.11
C PRO A 324 4.70 -0.26 -23.83
N LEU A 325 5.34 0.93 -23.87
CA LEU A 325 4.71 2.17 -23.40
C LEU A 325 4.75 3.25 -24.47
N ALA A 326 3.58 3.78 -24.81
CA ALA A 326 3.49 4.99 -25.62
C ALA A 326 4.15 6.19 -24.89
N PRO A 327 4.70 7.19 -25.62
CA PRO A 327 5.39 8.32 -25.00
C PRO A 327 4.56 9.11 -23.98
N ASP A 328 3.24 9.19 -24.16
CA ASP A 328 2.30 9.88 -23.27
C ASP A 328 1.73 8.99 -22.15
N CYS A 329 2.23 7.76 -22.04
CA CYS A 329 1.89 6.77 -21.02
C CYS A 329 3.10 6.39 -20.15
N ARG A 330 4.20 7.14 -20.25
CA ARG A 330 5.41 6.90 -19.48
C ARG A 330 6.03 8.19 -18.99
N ARG A 331 6.57 8.17 -17.78
CA ARG A 331 7.35 9.28 -17.22
C ARG A 331 8.34 8.79 -16.18
N THR A 332 9.41 9.55 -16.00
CA THR A 332 10.39 9.36 -14.93
C THR A 332 10.23 10.46 -13.87
N VAL A 333 10.22 10.08 -12.61
CA VAL A 333 10.27 10.99 -11.46
C VAL A 333 11.54 10.71 -10.66
N VAL A 334 12.37 11.72 -10.45
CA VAL A 334 13.52 11.62 -9.53
C VAL A 334 13.18 12.40 -8.28
N ALA A 335 13.05 11.71 -7.15
CA ALA A 335 12.71 12.30 -5.86
C ALA A 335 13.51 11.61 -4.76
N ASP A 336 13.95 12.38 -3.75
CA ASP A 336 14.78 11.89 -2.64
C ASP A 336 16.01 11.09 -3.09
N GLY A 337 16.58 11.43 -4.25
CA GLY A 337 17.72 10.72 -4.83
C GLY A 337 17.42 9.36 -5.46
N VAL A 338 16.15 8.97 -5.52
CA VAL A 338 15.68 7.71 -6.13
C VAL A 338 15.00 8.02 -7.46
N THR A 339 15.30 7.20 -8.47
CA THR A 339 14.64 7.26 -9.78
C THR A 339 13.42 6.33 -9.77
N ASN A 340 12.28 6.86 -10.18
CA ASN A 340 11.00 6.16 -10.23
C ASN A 340 10.48 6.20 -11.66
N TYR A 341 10.32 5.02 -12.27
CA TYR A 341 9.75 4.90 -13.61
C TYR A 341 8.27 4.59 -13.50
N ILE A 342 7.44 5.34 -14.22
CA ILE A 342 5.98 5.24 -14.16
C ILE A 342 5.44 4.83 -15.54
N ALA A 343 4.56 3.84 -15.53
CA ALA A 343 3.78 3.36 -16.66
C ALA A 343 2.28 3.56 -16.38
N ASP A 344 1.59 4.15 -17.35
CA ASP A 344 0.17 4.46 -17.27
C ASP A 344 -0.62 3.69 -18.35
N LEU A 345 -1.70 3.04 -17.94
CA LEU A 345 -2.69 2.45 -18.82
C LEU A 345 -3.96 3.32 -18.78
N LYS A 346 -4.28 3.87 -19.94
CA LYS A 346 -5.45 4.75 -20.13
C LYS A 346 -6.66 3.92 -20.50
N SER A 347 -7.78 4.21 -19.85
CA SER A 347 -9.10 3.72 -20.25
C SER A 347 -9.49 4.29 -21.63
N ALA A 348 -10.56 3.77 -22.23
CA ALA A 348 -11.06 4.22 -23.54
C ALA A 348 -11.38 5.74 -23.62
N ASP A 349 -11.69 6.38 -22.49
CA ASP A 349 -11.93 7.82 -22.36
C ASP A 349 -10.64 8.66 -22.20
N GLY A 350 -9.46 8.03 -22.23
CA GLY A 350 -8.15 8.68 -22.12
C GLY A 350 -7.68 8.93 -20.68
N ILE A 351 -8.47 8.60 -19.67
CA ILE A 351 -8.10 8.79 -18.27
C ILE A 351 -7.18 7.66 -17.82
N VAL A 352 -6.10 8.01 -17.10
CA VAL A 352 -5.20 7.04 -16.48
C VAL A 352 -5.89 6.44 -15.26
N ARG A 353 -6.28 5.16 -15.34
CA ARG A 353 -6.88 4.43 -14.21
C ARG A 353 -6.05 3.25 -13.73
N VAL A 354 -5.01 2.87 -14.45
CA VAL A 354 -4.06 1.85 -14.00
C VAL A 354 -2.67 2.44 -14.10
N ARG A 355 -1.97 2.50 -12.98
CA ARG A 355 -0.60 3.03 -12.90
C ARG A 355 0.32 1.99 -12.26
N VAL A 356 1.50 1.79 -12.85
CA VAL A 356 2.58 0.97 -12.28
C VAL A 356 3.81 1.85 -12.11
N MET A 357 4.41 1.81 -10.92
CA MET A 357 5.64 2.52 -10.61
C MET A 357 6.72 1.54 -10.13
N CYS A 358 7.88 1.61 -10.79
CA CYS A 358 9.09 0.87 -10.45
C CYS A 358 10.08 1.83 -9.78
N GLU A 359 10.41 1.57 -8.52
CA GLU A 359 11.39 2.35 -7.76
C GLU A 359 12.77 1.71 -7.85
N MET A 360 13.76 2.45 -8.35
CA MET A 360 15.09 1.91 -8.57
C MET A 360 15.90 1.83 -7.28
N ASN A 361 16.70 0.78 -7.16
CA ASN A 361 17.55 0.49 -6.00
C ASN A 361 16.76 0.36 -4.68
N MET A 362 15.49 -0.05 -4.76
CA MET A 362 14.60 -0.12 -3.61
C MET A 362 14.21 -1.57 -3.30
N PRO A 363 14.39 -2.04 -2.05
CA PRO A 363 13.99 -3.36 -1.58
C PRO A 363 12.52 -3.36 -1.11
N HIS A 364 12.12 -4.41 -0.40
CA HIS A 364 10.76 -4.59 0.12
C HIS A 364 10.45 -3.69 1.33
N TRP A 365 10.34 -2.38 1.10
CA TRP A 365 9.95 -1.39 2.12
C TRP A 365 9.22 -0.18 1.51
N PRO A 366 8.23 0.44 2.20
CA PRO A 366 7.62 1.68 1.74
C PRO A 366 8.62 2.83 1.61
N THR A 367 8.34 3.78 0.71
CA THR A 367 9.19 4.96 0.51
C THR A 367 8.36 6.26 0.58
N PRO A 368 9.00 7.41 0.84
CA PRO A 368 8.29 8.69 0.81
C PRO A 368 7.64 8.99 -0.55
N GLU A 369 8.32 8.69 -1.65
CA GLU A 369 7.81 8.99 -3.00
C GLU A 369 6.66 8.08 -3.41
N MET A 370 6.69 6.80 -3.02
CA MET A 370 5.55 5.89 -3.15
C MET A 370 4.28 6.53 -2.59
N VAL A 371 4.35 7.02 -1.35
CA VAL A 371 3.18 7.62 -0.68
C VAL A 371 2.72 8.89 -1.39
N ARG A 372 3.65 9.79 -1.76
CA ARG A 372 3.29 11.04 -2.46
C ARG A 372 2.56 10.77 -3.77
N GLN A 373 3.03 9.80 -4.55
CA GLN A 373 2.40 9.42 -5.81
C GLN A 373 1.05 8.73 -5.61
N ILE A 374 0.88 7.92 -4.55
CA ILE A 374 -0.41 7.29 -4.22
C ILE A 374 -1.47 8.34 -3.85
N PHE A 375 -1.15 9.29 -2.98
CA PHE A 375 -2.10 10.34 -2.60
C PHE A 375 -2.42 11.29 -3.77
N ASP A 376 -1.42 11.58 -4.61
CA ASP A 376 -1.63 12.33 -5.86
C ASP A 376 -2.62 11.60 -6.78
N PHE A 377 -2.37 10.31 -7.05
CA PHE A 377 -3.25 9.47 -7.85
C PHE A 377 -4.68 9.39 -7.27
N PHE A 378 -4.82 9.12 -5.97
CA PHE A 378 -6.12 9.06 -5.30
C PHE A 378 -6.89 10.37 -5.38
N SER A 379 -6.21 11.53 -5.32
CA SER A 379 -6.87 12.83 -5.28
C SER A 379 -7.75 13.14 -6.50
N HIS A 380 -7.53 12.42 -7.60
CA HIS A 380 -8.31 12.54 -8.82
C HIS A 380 -9.61 11.73 -8.83
N PHE A 381 -9.86 10.85 -7.87
CA PHE A 381 -10.97 9.90 -7.95
C PHE A 381 -11.96 10.04 -6.80
N SER A 382 -13.26 9.97 -7.13
CA SER A 382 -14.32 9.75 -6.16
C SER A 382 -15.28 8.66 -6.64
N ARG A 383 -16.09 8.14 -5.73
CA ARG A 383 -17.10 7.10 -5.97
C ARG A 383 -18.48 7.65 -5.67
N ASP A 384 -19.32 7.75 -6.70
CA ASP A 384 -20.73 8.08 -6.50
C ASP A 384 -21.41 6.95 -5.69
N ARG A 385 -22.03 7.30 -4.56
CA ARG A 385 -22.58 6.31 -3.61
C ARG A 385 -23.87 5.65 -4.07
N GLU A 386 -24.62 6.30 -4.97
CA GLU A 386 -25.91 5.79 -5.43
C GLU A 386 -25.73 4.86 -6.63
N THR A 387 -24.87 5.24 -7.56
CA THR A 387 -24.65 4.56 -8.83
C THR A 387 -23.43 3.62 -8.82
N GLY A 388 -22.46 3.89 -7.93
CA GLY A 388 -21.16 3.23 -7.93
C GLY A 388 -20.20 3.75 -9.01
N GLU A 389 -20.54 4.82 -9.73
CA GLU A 389 -19.72 5.38 -10.80
C GLU A 389 -18.36 5.88 -10.27
N SER A 390 -17.30 5.69 -11.07
CA SER A 390 -15.96 6.21 -10.77
C SER A 390 -15.84 7.56 -11.43
N ILE A 391 -15.79 8.62 -10.62
CA ILE A 391 -15.69 10.00 -11.10
C ILE A 391 -14.21 10.39 -11.10
N TYR A 392 -13.76 10.97 -12.20
CA TYR A 392 -12.42 11.54 -12.34
C TYR A 392 -12.48 13.06 -12.31
N THR A 393 -11.61 13.67 -11.50
CA THR A 393 -11.38 15.12 -11.43
C THR A 393 -9.92 15.39 -11.82
N PRO A 394 -9.66 16.13 -12.92
CA PRO A 394 -8.32 16.40 -13.44
C PRO A 394 -7.36 17.11 -12.49
#